data_AF-A0A9E8MX16-F1
#
_entry.id   AF-A0A9E8MX16-F1
#
_cell.length_a   1.000
_cell.length_b   1.000
_cell.length_c   1.000
_cell.angle_alpha   90.00
_cell.angle_beta   90.00
_cell.angle_gamma   90.00
#
_symmetry.space_group_name_H-M   'P 1'
#
loop_
_entity.id
_entity.type
_entity.pdbx_description
1 polymer ?
#
loop_
_entity_poly.entity_id
_entity_poly.type
_entity_poly.pdbx_seq_one_letter_code
_entity_poly.pdbx_strand_id
1 'polypeptide(L)'
;MKLLNLSIYNKRALFGGLLATIIIGLGAYGLGNISGYEAKSLITTSLPGINALCNTIVLGSATILALLLTLLSISSSSKSKLTEEHYKHVLLIAKIDTIVFVSAMIVFQLMNIPVTEAENVPNSWFTSIYYISLGLSAILSGGLITVVLMLYNTVASIIKIVGLGIKDHPLLTKEDENEG
;
A
#
# COMPACT_ATOMS: atom_id res chain seq x y z
N MET A 1 -5.25 -9.60 -22.31
CA MET A 1 -5.06 -9.26 -20.88
C MET A 1 -5.61 -7.85 -20.63
N LYS A 2 -6.93 -7.69 -20.45
CA LYS A 2 -7.57 -6.42 -20.07
C LYS A 2 -7.36 -6.21 -18.56
N LEU A 3 -6.15 -5.86 -18.16
CA LEU A 3 -5.82 -5.65 -16.76
C LEU A 3 -6.09 -4.19 -16.39
N LEU A 4 -6.98 -4.01 -15.41
CA LEU A 4 -7.28 -2.77 -14.69
C LEU A 4 -8.02 -1.68 -15.49
N ASN A 5 -9.35 -1.81 -15.54
CA ASN A 5 -10.21 -0.63 -15.69
C ASN A 5 -10.22 0.12 -14.35
N LEU A 6 -9.19 0.95 -14.12
CA LEU A 6 -9.05 1.74 -12.90
C LEU A 6 -10.09 2.86 -12.90
N SER A 7 -11.07 2.74 -12.01
CA SER A 7 -11.95 3.87 -11.65
C SER A 7 -11.11 5.09 -11.24
N ILE A 8 -11.63 6.30 -11.50
CA ILE A 8 -10.96 7.58 -11.23
C ILE A 8 -10.45 7.65 -9.78
N TYR A 9 -11.19 7.07 -8.83
CA TYR A 9 -10.84 7.03 -7.42
C TYR A 9 -9.57 6.20 -7.14
N ASN A 10 -9.41 5.06 -7.81
CA ASN A 10 -8.23 4.20 -7.66
C ASN A 10 -6.99 4.81 -8.33
N LYS A 11 -7.18 5.55 -9.44
CA LYS A 11 -6.09 6.32 -10.05
C LYS A 11 -5.57 7.42 -9.12
N ARG A 12 -6.47 8.13 -8.42
CA ARG A 12 -6.09 9.16 -7.44
C ARG A 12 -5.36 8.56 -6.24
N ALA A 13 -5.82 7.41 -5.73
CA ALA A 13 -5.15 6.70 -4.64
C ALA A 13 -3.73 6.25 -5.04
N LEU A 14 -3.57 5.66 -6.23
CA LEU A 14 -2.26 5.29 -6.77
C LEU A 14 -1.34 6.50 -6.94
N PHE A 15 -1.88 7.61 -7.44
CA PHE A 15 -1.11 8.85 -7.58
C PHE A 15 -0.67 9.40 -6.21
N GLY A 16 -1.54 9.35 -5.21
CA GLY A 16 -1.22 9.75 -3.83
C GLY A 16 -0.09 8.91 -3.23
N GLY A 17 -0.15 7.58 -3.40
CA GLY A 17 0.93 6.70 -2.94
C GLY A 17 2.23 6.90 -3.72
N LEU A 18 2.17 7.08 -5.04
CA LEU A 18 3.34 7.38 -5.86
C LEU A 18 4.00 8.70 -5.43
N LEU A 19 3.19 9.75 -5.22
CA LEU A 19 3.68 11.04 -4.73
C LEU A 19 4.34 10.89 -3.36
N ALA A 20 3.73 10.12 -2.46
CA ALA A 20 4.30 9.85 -1.14
C ALA A 20 5.64 9.11 -1.24
N THR A 21 5.75 8.07 -2.09
CA THR A 21 7.02 7.38 -2.35
C THR A 21 8.08 8.32 -2.89
N ILE A 22 7.72 9.22 -3.81
CA ILE A 22 8.67 10.21 -4.35
C ILE A 22 9.13 11.18 -3.25
N ILE A 23 8.22 11.72 -2.44
CA ILE A 23 8.56 12.66 -1.37
C ILE A 23 9.44 12.00 -0.31
N ILE A 24 9.06 10.80 0.16
CA ILE A 24 9.82 10.04 1.15
C ILE A 24 11.18 9.64 0.58
N GLY A 25 11.20 9.19 -0.68
CA GLY A 25 12.44 8.85 -1.39
C GLY A 25 13.37 10.04 -1.53
N LEU A 26 12.89 11.19 -2.00
CA LEU A 26 13.70 12.41 -2.09
C LEU A 26 14.24 12.86 -0.73
N GLY A 27 13.43 12.74 0.33
CA GLY A 27 13.89 13.00 1.70
C GLY A 27 15.01 12.05 2.14
N ALA A 28 14.92 10.77 1.77
CA ALA A 28 15.91 9.75 2.10
C ALA A 28 17.23 9.90 1.31
N TYR A 29 17.15 10.27 0.02
CA TYR A 29 18.31 10.43 -0.85
C TYR A 29 18.95 11.83 -0.79
N GLY A 30 18.31 12.78 -0.10
CA GLY A 30 18.81 14.15 0.09
C GLY A 30 20.06 14.26 0.97
N LEU A 31 20.48 13.18 1.65
CA LEU A 31 21.67 13.16 2.52
C LEU A 31 23.02 13.24 1.78
N GLY A 32 23.03 13.13 0.45
CA GLY A 32 24.27 13.13 -0.35
C GLY A 32 24.99 11.77 -0.31
N ASN A 33 26.22 11.75 -0.82
CA ASN A 33 27.01 10.51 -1.02
C ASN A 33 27.75 10.15 0.28
N ILE A 34 27.41 9.02 0.88
CA ILE A 34 27.99 8.59 2.16
C ILE A 34 29.10 7.54 1.98
N SER A 35 30.09 7.58 2.86
CA SER A 35 31.17 6.57 2.86
C SER A 35 30.65 5.19 3.27
N GLY A 36 31.32 4.11 2.87
CA GLY A 36 30.90 2.74 3.24
C GLY A 36 30.88 2.47 4.75
N TYR A 37 31.80 3.11 5.50
CA TYR A 37 31.85 3.01 6.96
C TYR A 37 30.66 3.73 7.61
N GLU A 38 30.34 4.92 7.14
CA GLU A 38 29.18 5.69 7.58
C GLU A 38 27.87 4.99 7.22
N ALA A 39 27.78 4.41 6.03
CA ALA A 39 26.66 3.58 5.60
C ALA A 39 26.44 2.39 6.53
N LYS A 40 27.52 1.70 6.95
CA LYS A 40 27.42 0.62 7.94
C LYS A 40 26.82 1.11 9.26
N SER A 41 27.31 2.24 9.78
CA SER A 41 26.76 2.84 11.02
C SER A 41 25.29 3.20 10.87
N LEU A 42 24.92 3.85 9.75
CA LEU A 42 23.56 4.28 9.49
C LEU A 42 22.59 3.11 9.31
N ILE A 43 23.02 2.01 8.68
CA ILE A 43 22.23 0.78 8.59
C ILE A 43 21.92 0.26 10.01
N THR A 44 22.93 0.10 10.86
CA THR A 44 22.75 -0.42 12.22
C THR A 44 21.83 0.46 13.05
N THR A 45 21.95 1.79 12.95
CA THR A 45 21.08 2.72 13.68
C THR A 45 19.65 2.77 13.11
N SER A 46 19.48 2.59 11.80
CA SER A 46 18.17 2.69 11.14
C SER A 46 17.38 1.38 11.15
N LEU A 47 18.07 0.25 11.31
CA LEU A 47 17.47 -1.09 11.25
C LEU A 47 16.27 -1.28 12.20
N PRO A 48 16.32 -0.85 13.48
CA PRO A 48 15.14 -0.91 14.35
C PRO A 48 13.94 -0.13 13.81
N GLY A 49 14.18 1.04 13.23
CA GLY A 49 13.13 1.87 12.62
C GLY A 49 12.52 1.23 11.38
N ILE A 50 13.34 0.66 10.49
CA ILE A 50 12.88 -0.08 9.30
C ILE A 50 12.10 -1.32 9.71
N ASN A 51 12.55 -2.03 10.74
CA ASN A 51 11.86 -3.20 11.29
C ASN A 51 10.49 -2.82 11.87
N ALA A 52 10.43 -1.73 12.63
CA ALA A 52 9.17 -1.21 13.16
C ALA A 52 8.21 -0.85 12.02
N LEU A 53 8.69 -0.14 10.98
CA LEU A 53 7.90 0.19 9.79
C LEU A 53 7.32 -1.07 9.12
N CYS A 54 8.16 -2.07 8.84
CA CYS A 54 7.69 -3.30 8.18
C CYS A 54 6.65 -4.04 9.03
N ASN A 55 6.87 -4.15 10.34
CA ASN A 55 5.91 -4.78 11.25
C ASN A 55 4.58 -4.01 11.32
N THR A 56 4.63 -2.68 11.33
CA THR A 56 3.42 -1.84 11.23
C THR A 56 2.68 -2.08 9.92
N ILE A 57 3.38 -2.19 8.79
CA ILE A 57 2.77 -2.48 7.49
C ILE A 57 2.11 -3.86 7.51
N VAL A 58 2.80 -4.89 7.98
CA VAL A 58 2.27 -6.26 8.09
C VAL A 58 1.01 -6.29 8.95
N LEU A 59 1.04 -5.70 10.14
CA LEU A 59 -0.12 -5.65 11.03
C LEU A 59 -1.28 -4.83 10.46
N GLY A 60 -0.96 -3.67 9.87
CA GLY A 60 -1.93 -2.78 9.23
C GLY A 60 -2.64 -3.46 8.07
N SER A 61 -1.89 -4.07 7.15
CA SER A 61 -2.43 -4.83 6.02
C SER A 61 -3.28 -6.03 6.48
N ALA A 62 -2.84 -6.80 7.49
CA ALA A 62 -3.69 -7.87 8.05
C ALA A 62 -5.04 -7.34 8.56
N THR A 63 -5.03 -6.16 9.20
CA THR A 63 -6.25 -5.49 9.67
C THR A 63 -7.10 -4.99 8.52
N ILE A 64 -6.51 -4.45 7.45
CA ILE A 64 -7.23 -3.99 6.25
C ILE A 64 -7.94 -5.15 5.57
N LEU A 65 -7.27 -6.29 5.37
CA LEU A 65 -7.91 -7.50 4.81
C LEU A 65 -9.10 -7.95 5.67
N ALA A 66 -8.95 -7.94 7.00
CA ALA A 66 -10.05 -8.27 7.90
C ALA A 66 -11.22 -7.29 7.76
N LEU A 67 -10.96 -5.98 7.73
CA LEU A 67 -11.97 -4.95 7.56
C LEU A 67 -12.69 -5.05 6.19
N LEU A 68 -11.97 -5.39 5.12
CA LEU A 68 -12.57 -5.65 3.81
C LEU A 68 -13.55 -6.82 3.88
N LEU A 69 -13.21 -7.91 4.57
CA LEU A 69 -14.10 -9.05 4.76
C LEU A 69 -15.35 -8.65 5.57
N THR A 70 -15.17 -7.89 6.66
CA THR A 70 -16.29 -7.36 7.46
C THR A 70 -17.21 -6.48 6.62
N LEU A 71 -16.64 -5.61 5.79
CA LEU A 71 -17.35 -4.74 4.88
C LEU A 71 -18.19 -5.54 3.87
N LEU A 72 -17.61 -6.58 3.26
CA LEU A 72 -18.32 -7.47 2.35
C LEU A 72 -19.48 -8.21 3.03
N SER A 73 -19.27 -8.69 4.26
CA SER A 73 -20.28 -9.40 5.05
C SER A 73 -21.49 -8.51 5.37
N ILE A 74 -21.25 -7.29 5.85
CA ILE A 74 -22.30 -6.30 6.13
C ILE A 74 -23.06 -5.97 4.85
N SER A 75 -22.33 -5.75 3.77
CA SER A 75 -22.94 -5.27 2.54
C SER A 75 -23.72 -6.35 1.79
N SER A 76 -23.32 -7.62 1.88
CA SER A 76 -24.09 -8.75 1.34
C SER A 76 -25.43 -8.97 2.07
N SER A 77 -25.54 -8.48 3.31
CA SER A 77 -26.75 -8.61 4.14
C SER A 77 -27.71 -7.41 3.99
N SER A 78 -27.29 -6.34 3.31
CA SER A 78 -28.10 -5.15 3.10
C SER A 78 -29.09 -5.33 1.94
N LYS A 79 -30.28 -4.71 2.05
CA LYS A 79 -31.30 -4.70 0.97
C LYS A 79 -30.82 -4.02 -0.31
N SER A 80 -29.85 -3.11 -0.21
CA SER A 80 -29.19 -2.49 -1.35
C SER A 80 -28.06 -3.41 -1.82
N LYS A 81 -28.31 -4.21 -2.87
CA LYS A 81 -27.27 -5.05 -3.48
C LYS A 81 -26.11 -4.15 -3.94
N LEU A 82 -24.90 -4.46 -3.49
CA LEU A 82 -23.69 -3.84 -4.06
C LEU A 82 -23.64 -4.11 -5.56
N THR A 83 -23.30 -3.09 -6.34
CA THR A 83 -23.02 -3.26 -7.75
C THR A 83 -21.77 -4.14 -7.93
N GLU A 84 -21.72 -4.90 -9.01
CA GLU A 84 -20.58 -5.75 -9.37
C GLU A 84 -19.25 -4.96 -9.37
N GLU A 85 -19.31 -3.66 -9.66
CA GLU A 85 -18.18 -2.73 -9.62
C GLU A 85 -17.56 -2.61 -8.22
N HIS A 86 -18.37 -2.62 -7.16
CA HIS A 86 -17.86 -2.49 -5.79
C HIS A 86 -17.08 -3.73 -5.35
N TYR A 87 -17.54 -4.93 -5.72
CA TYR A 87 -16.79 -6.17 -5.48
C TYR A 87 -15.46 -6.18 -6.23
N LYS A 88 -15.43 -5.68 -7.48
CA LYS A 88 -14.19 -5.53 -8.26
C LYS A 88 -13.22 -4.55 -7.59
N HIS A 89 -13.72 -3.48 -6.99
CA HIS A 89 -12.91 -2.54 -6.23
C HIS A 89 -12.33 -3.15 -4.94
N VAL A 90 -13.16 -3.80 -4.13
CA VAL A 90 -12.69 -4.49 -2.92
C VAL A 90 -11.64 -5.55 -3.26
N LEU A 91 -11.84 -6.33 -4.32
CA LEU A 91 -10.87 -7.32 -4.78
C LEU A 91 -9.54 -6.68 -5.20
N LEU A 92 -9.58 -5.53 -5.87
CA LEU A 92 -8.37 -4.81 -6.25
C LEU A 92 -7.58 -4.35 -5.02
N ILE A 93 -8.27 -3.82 -4.00
CA ILE A 93 -7.65 -3.38 -2.75
C ILE A 93 -6.99 -4.56 -2.06
N ALA A 94 -7.73 -5.66 -1.88
CA ALA A 94 -7.19 -6.88 -1.26
C ALA A 94 -5.95 -7.40 -2.00
N LYS A 95 -5.94 -7.35 -3.33
CA LYS A 95 -4.78 -7.77 -4.13
C LYS A 95 -3.57 -6.87 -3.91
N ILE A 96 -3.74 -5.54 -3.95
CA ILE A 96 -2.64 -4.60 -3.74
C ILE A 96 -2.13 -4.69 -2.30
N ASP A 97 -3.04 -4.78 -1.32
CA ASP A 97 -2.68 -4.93 0.09
C ASP A 97 -1.92 -6.22 0.37
N THR A 98 -2.33 -7.34 -0.24
CA THR A 98 -1.58 -8.60 -0.15
C THR A 98 -0.16 -8.47 -0.73
N ILE A 99 0.01 -7.75 -1.84
CA ILE A 99 1.33 -7.51 -2.42
C ILE A 99 2.19 -6.68 -1.47
N VAL A 100 1.64 -5.62 -0.87
CA VAL A 100 2.34 -4.77 0.10
C VAL A 100 2.72 -5.57 1.34
N PHE A 101 1.80 -6.38 1.88
CA PHE A 101 2.02 -7.27 3.01
C PHE A 101 3.19 -8.24 2.77
N VAL A 102 3.14 -9.00 1.68
CA VAL A 102 4.18 -9.99 1.35
C VAL A 102 5.51 -9.30 1.09
N SER A 103 5.51 -8.16 0.40
CA SER A 103 6.74 -7.39 0.15
C SER A 103 7.35 -6.89 1.45
N ALA A 104 6.54 -6.38 2.39
CA ALA A 104 7.01 -5.93 3.70
C ALA A 104 7.61 -7.09 4.51
N MET A 105 7.00 -8.29 4.48
CA MET A 105 7.56 -9.48 5.13
C MET A 105 8.92 -9.89 4.54
N ILE A 106 9.04 -9.88 3.20
CA ILE A 106 10.30 -10.22 2.53
C ILE A 106 11.38 -9.21 2.91
N VAL A 107 11.07 -7.91 2.83
CA VAL A 107 12.03 -6.84 3.19
C VAL A 107 12.42 -6.94 4.66
N PHE A 108 11.47 -7.15 5.57
CA PHE A 108 11.74 -7.37 6.98
C PHE A 108 12.72 -8.54 7.20
N GLN A 109 12.46 -9.68 6.56
CA GLN A 109 13.32 -10.85 6.69
C GLN A 109 14.74 -10.57 6.16
N LEU A 110 14.84 -9.92 5.00
CA LEU A 110 16.13 -9.56 4.39
C LEU A 110 16.93 -8.58 5.27
N MET A 111 16.26 -7.58 5.86
CA MET A 111 16.92 -6.60 6.73
C MET A 111 17.37 -7.19 8.07
N ASN A 112 16.72 -8.26 8.55
CA ASN A 112 17.13 -8.96 9.77
C ASN A 112 18.29 -9.96 9.57
N ILE A 113 18.74 -10.20 8.34
CA ILE A 113 19.97 -10.96 8.10
C ILE A 113 21.16 -10.09 8.56
N PRO A 114 22.06 -10.58 9.43
CA PRO A 114 23.17 -9.79 9.97
C PRO A 114 24.31 -9.61 8.95
N VAL A 115 24.04 -8.92 7.84
CA VAL A 115 25.00 -8.69 6.75
C VAL A 115 26.19 -7.83 7.20
N THR A 116 26.01 -7.02 8.24
CA THR A 116 27.03 -6.14 8.83
C THR A 116 28.10 -6.86 9.65
N GLU A 117 27.81 -8.09 10.08
CA GLU A 117 28.70 -8.96 10.87
C GLU A 117 29.49 -9.94 9.99
N ALA A 118 29.22 -9.98 8.68
CA ALA A 118 29.93 -10.86 7.76
C ALA A 118 31.32 -10.29 7.42
N GLU A 119 32.38 -11.02 7.79
CA GLU A 119 33.79 -10.60 7.64
C GLU A 119 34.24 -10.37 6.18
N ASN A 120 33.51 -10.93 5.20
CA ASN A 120 33.88 -10.93 3.79
C ASN A 120 33.10 -9.93 2.91
N VAL A 121 32.34 -8.99 3.49
CA VAL A 121 31.55 -8.03 2.71
C VAL A 121 32.35 -6.74 2.43
N PRO A 122 32.59 -6.38 1.16
CA PRO A 122 33.32 -5.15 0.83
C PRO A 122 32.61 -3.89 1.36
N ASN A 123 33.37 -2.89 1.81
CA ASN A 123 32.78 -1.65 2.35
C ASN A 123 31.86 -0.91 1.36
N SER A 124 32.09 -1.03 0.06
CA SER A 124 31.24 -0.43 -0.99
C SER A 124 29.84 -1.04 -1.07
N TRP A 125 29.66 -2.28 -0.58
CA TRP A 125 28.35 -2.92 -0.53
C TRP A 125 27.42 -2.27 0.50
N PHE A 126 27.95 -1.76 1.61
CA PHE A 126 27.14 -1.11 2.65
C PHE A 126 26.42 0.13 2.11
N THR A 127 27.08 0.94 1.29
CA THR A 127 26.45 2.10 0.63
C THR A 127 25.27 1.64 -0.24
N SER A 128 25.43 0.55 -0.99
CA SER A 128 24.36 0.00 -1.85
C SER A 128 23.19 -0.52 -1.01
N ILE A 129 23.47 -1.31 0.04
CA ILE A 129 22.46 -1.84 0.95
C ILE A 129 21.67 -0.71 1.62
N TYR A 130 22.37 0.36 2.03
CA TYR A 130 21.75 1.52 2.65
C TYR A 130 20.74 2.22 1.72
N TYR A 131 21.15 2.56 0.49
CA TYR A 131 20.21 3.22 -0.43
C TYR A 131 19.08 2.29 -0.88
N ILE A 132 19.35 0.99 -1.05
CA ILE A 132 18.31 0.00 -1.34
C ILE A 132 17.30 -0.09 -0.19
N SER A 133 17.74 -0.12 1.06
CA SER A 133 16.83 -0.21 2.22
C SER A 133 15.96 1.05 2.38
N LEU A 134 16.53 2.23 2.11
CA LEU A 134 15.78 3.48 2.03
C LEU A 134 14.76 3.47 0.89
N GLY A 135 15.15 3.03 -0.29
CA GLY A 135 14.26 2.91 -1.45
C GLY A 135 13.10 1.95 -1.19
N LEU A 136 13.38 0.78 -0.62
CA LEU A 136 12.36 -0.20 -0.24
C LEU A 136 11.40 0.37 0.80
N SER A 137 11.93 1.08 1.81
CA SER A 137 11.09 1.72 2.82
C SER A 137 10.15 2.76 2.21
N ALA A 138 10.63 3.62 1.30
CA ALA A 138 9.80 4.60 0.60
C ALA A 138 8.71 3.95 -0.28
N ILE A 139 9.04 2.86 -0.98
CA ILE A 139 8.09 2.10 -1.79
C ILE A 139 7.02 1.46 -0.91
N LEU A 140 7.43 0.79 0.17
CA LEU A 140 6.51 0.13 1.10
C LEU A 140 5.56 1.13 1.78
N SER A 141 6.08 2.28 2.23
CA SER A 141 5.25 3.35 2.79
C SER A 141 4.22 3.89 1.81
N GLY A 142 4.61 4.19 0.56
CA GLY A 142 3.66 4.65 -0.46
C GLY A 142 2.67 3.57 -0.90
N GLY A 143 3.09 2.31 -0.88
CA GLY A 143 2.22 1.15 -1.07
C GLY A 143 1.12 1.10 -0.01
N LEU A 144 1.47 1.19 1.27
CA LEU A 144 0.48 1.21 2.36
C LEU A 144 -0.45 2.43 2.24
N ILE A 145 0.08 3.62 1.95
CA ILE A 145 -0.73 4.84 1.75
C ILE A 145 -1.74 4.64 0.62
N THR A 146 -1.33 4.01 -0.50
CA THR A 146 -2.23 3.68 -1.61
C THR A 146 -3.41 2.84 -1.12
N VAL A 147 -3.13 1.77 -0.38
CA VAL A 147 -4.16 0.86 0.13
C VAL A 147 -5.12 1.60 1.05
N VAL A 148 -4.60 2.41 1.98
CA VAL A 148 -5.43 3.19 2.92
C VAL A 148 -6.34 4.17 2.17
N LEU A 149 -5.84 4.86 1.13
CA LEU A 149 -6.65 5.76 0.32
C LEU A 149 -7.74 5.02 -0.48
N MET A 150 -7.44 3.84 -1.02
CA MET A 150 -8.45 3.03 -1.70
C MET A 150 -9.51 2.51 -0.74
N LEU A 151 -9.11 2.08 0.46
CA LEU A 151 -10.04 1.64 1.51
C LEU A 151 -10.97 2.80 1.92
N TYR A 152 -10.42 3.99 2.17
CA TYR A 152 -11.20 5.18 2.49
C TYR A 152 -12.27 5.47 1.43
N ASN A 153 -11.90 5.44 0.14
CA ASN A 153 -12.84 5.68 -0.95
C ASN A 153 -13.96 4.63 -1.00
N THR A 154 -13.63 3.37 -0.69
CA THR A 154 -14.60 2.26 -0.65
C THR A 154 -15.58 2.45 0.51
N VAL A 155 -15.09 2.72 1.72
CA VAL A 155 -15.91 3.00 2.90
C VAL A 155 -16.80 4.22 2.67
N ALA A 156 -16.26 5.31 2.13
CA ALA A 156 -17.02 6.51 1.80
C ALA A 156 -18.13 6.23 0.78
N SER A 157 -17.87 5.37 -0.20
CA SER A 157 -18.88 4.97 -1.21
C SER A 157 -20.02 4.17 -0.57
N ILE A 158 -19.71 3.25 0.35
CA ILE A 158 -20.75 2.50 1.09
C ILE A 158 -21.58 3.42 1.96
N ILE A 159 -20.97 4.35 2.68
CA ILE A 159 -21.70 5.30 3.52
C ILE A 159 -22.69 6.11 2.67
N LYS A 160 -22.28 6.55 1.47
CA LYS A 160 -23.15 7.31 0.56
C LYS A 160 -24.30 6.49 -0.02
N ILE A 161 -24.01 5.27 -0.48
CA ILE A 161 -24.98 4.41 -1.17
C ILE A 161 -25.92 3.73 -0.16
N VAL A 162 -25.35 3.07 0.85
CA VAL A 162 -26.09 2.26 1.83
C VAL A 162 -26.57 3.09 3.02
N GLY A 163 -25.76 4.03 3.50
CA GLY A 163 -26.09 4.83 4.68
C GLY A 163 -27.00 6.03 4.36
N LEU A 164 -26.63 6.83 3.35
CA LEU A 164 -27.30 8.08 3.00
C LEU A 164 -28.32 7.95 1.85
N GLY A 165 -28.38 6.80 1.17
CA GLY A 165 -29.36 6.53 0.12
C GLY A 165 -29.24 7.42 -1.13
N ILE A 166 -28.06 7.98 -1.40
CA ILE A 166 -27.83 8.89 -2.52
C ILE A 166 -27.81 8.09 -3.83
N LYS A 167 -28.81 8.32 -4.70
CA LYS A 167 -28.99 7.65 -6.01
C LYS A 167 -28.25 8.31 -7.19
N ASP A 168 -27.71 9.51 -7.01
CA ASP A 168 -26.86 10.18 -8.01
C ASP A 168 -25.38 10.08 -7.58
N HIS A 169 -24.83 8.87 -7.66
CA HIS A 169 -23.42 8.61 -7.39
C HIS A 169 -22.74 8.11 -8.66
N PRO A 170 -21.53 8.60 -9.04
CA PRO A 170 -20.80 8.18 -10.25
C PRO A 170 -20.42 6.69 -10.35
N LEU A 171 -20.83 5.86 -9.38
CA LEU A 171 -20.61 4.40 -9.31
C LEU A 171 -21.93 3.61 -9.45
N LEU A 172 -23.03 4.29 -9.79
CA LEU A 172 -24.29 3.66 -10.17
C LEU A 172 -24.32 3.56 -11.69
N THR A 173 -24.31 2.33 -12.20
CA THR A 173 -24.59 2.05 -13.60
C THR A 173 -25.98 2.60 -13.90
N LYS A 174 -26.09 3.53 -14.86
CA LYS A 174 -27.38 3.82 -15.49
C LYS A 174 -27.77 2.53 -16.23
N GLU A 175 -28.70 1.77 -15.67
CA GLU A 175 -29.40 0.78 -16.47
C GLU A 175 -30.15 1.54 -17.56
N ASP A 176 -29.87 1.18 -18.81
CA ASP A 176 -30.51 1.75 -19.99
C ASP A 176 -32.02 1.48 -19.92
N GLU A 177 -32.77 2.45 -19.40
CA GLU A 177 -34.18 2.61 -19.77
C GLU A 177 -34.21 3.07 -21.23
N ASN A 178 -34.48 2.13 -22.14
CA ASN A 178 -35.37 2.34 -23.29
C ASN A 178 -35.66 1.00 -23.97
N GLU A 179 -36.64 0.27 -23.41
CA GLU A 179 -37.68 -0.32 -24.24
C GLU A 179 -38.65 0.80 -24.61
N GLY A 180 -38.82 1.04 -25.91
CA GLY A 180 -39.72 2.03 -26.50
C GLY A 180 -39.56 2.08 -28.02
#